data_AF-A0A542AVM2-F1
#
_entry.id   AF-A0A542AVM2-F1
#
_cell.length_a   1.000
_cell.length_b   1.000
_cell.length_c   1.000
_cell.angle_alpha   90.00
_cell.angle_beta   90.00
_cell.angle_gamma   90.00
#
_symmetry.space_group_name_H-M   'P 1'
#
loop_
_entity.id
_entity.type
_entity.pdbx_description
1 polymer ?
#
loop_
_entity_poly.entity_id
_entity_poly.type
_entity_poly.pdbx_seq_one_letter_code
_entity_poly.pdbx_strand_id
1 'polypeptide(L)'
;MKRLIWSIGVAFIGFTSMAQEQMTSEETKAIKLIELTSGQQFDIMTEPIVKMVAEDKREEFKKELSASTEELYKKMAVIYTEKFTEEELDEILAFYATPVGEKMVELTPDITKKAMEIGQAWGMELQPMMAKYMQ
;
A
#
# COMPACT_ATOMS: atom_id res chain seq x y z
N MET A 1 -56.52 40.98 2.26
CA MET A 1 -55.18 41.59 2.13
C MET A 1 -54.30 41.12 3.28
N LYS A 2 -53.13 40.59 2.92
CA LYS A 2 -51.85 40.58 3.66
C LYS A 2 -51.75 39.79 4.98
N ARG A 3 -50.96 38.70 4.85
CA ARG A 3 -49.87 38.24 5.73
C ARG A 3 -50.26 37.34 6.91
N LEU A 4 -49.99 36.05 6.76
CA LEU A 4 -48.89 35.40 7.49
C LEU A 4 -48.68 33.98 6.94
N ILE A 5 -47.53 33.78 6.28
CA ILE A 5 -47.00 32.46 5.91
C ILE A 5 -46.11 32.03 7.08
N TRP A 6 -46.51 30.97 7.78
CA TRP A 6 -45.75 30.21 8.79
C TRP A 6 -46.36 28.79 8.71
N SER A 7 -45.69 27.68 8.46
CA SER A 7 -44.27 27.35 8.41
C SER A 7 -44.16 26.08 7.58
N ILE A 8 -43.48 26.13 6.43
CA ILE A 8 -42.94 24.90 5.84
C ILE A 8 -41.66 24.63 6.63
N GLY A 9 -41.82 23.85 7.71
CA GLY A 9 -40.72 23.33 8.49
C GLY A 9 -39.87 22.44 7.59
N VAL A 10 -38.64 22.87 7.39
CA VAL A 10 -37.57 22.25 6.62
C VAL A 10 -37.43 20.77 6.97
N ALA A 11 -38.00 19.90 6.13
CA ALA A 11 -37.64 18.49 6.04
C ALA A 11 -36.68 18.31 4.87
N PHE A 12 -35.50 18.92 4.95
CA PHE A 12 -34.49 18.83 3.89
C PHE A 12 -33.06 19.00 4.42
N ILE A 13 -32.73 18.33 5.53
CA ILE A 13 -31.34 18.16 5.96
C ILE A 13 -31.21 16.73 6.50
N GLY A 14 -31.04 15.77 5.60
CA GLY A 14 -30.85 14.37 5.99
C GLY A 14 -30.14 13.49 4.98
N PHE A 15 -29.69 14.02 3.84
CA PHE A 15 -29.14 13.18 2.76
C PHE A 15 -27.76 13.59 2.23
N THR A 16 -27.03 14.49 2.90
CA THR A 16 -25.63 14.78 2.54
C THR A 16 -24.62 14.39 3.63
N SER A 17 -25.07 13.61 4.61
CA SER A 17 -24.22 13.05 5.65
C SER A 17 -23.46 11.84 5.10
N MET A 18 -22.23 12.10 4.65
CA MET A 18 -21.13 11.15 4.45
C MET A 18 -21.07 10.44 3.09
N ALA A 19 -20.67 11.19 2.06
CA ALA A 19 -19.92 10.64 0.92
C ALA A 19 -18.41 10.58 1.23
N GLN A 20 -18.07 10.27 2.47
CA GLN A 20 -16.74 9.79 2.81
C GLN A 20 -16.89 8.28 2.81
N GLU A 21 -16.41 7.61 1.75
CA GLU A 21 -16.33 6.15 1.72
C GLU A 21 -15.55 5.73 2.97
N GLN A 22 -16.29 5.29 3.98
CA GLN A 22 -15.69 4.68 5.15
C GLN A 22 -15.17 3.33 4.67
N MET A 23 -13.86 3.13 4.79
CA MET A 23 -13.22 1.88 4.40
C MET A 23 -13.92 0.68 5.04
N THR A 24 -14.08 -0.37 4.25
CA THR A 24 -14.60 -1.64 4.75
C THR A 24 -13.57 -2.28 5.70
N SER A 25 -14.02 -3.25 6.50
CA SER A 25 -13.13 -4.06 7.34
C SER A 25 -12.10 -4.81 6.48
N GLU A 26 -12.54 -5.38 5.36
CA GLU A 26 -11.69 -6.06 4.38
C GLU A 26 -10.61 -5.14 3.80
N GLU A 27 -10.98 -3.93 3.37
CA GLU A 27 -10.03 -2.93 2.84
C GLU A 27 -8.99 -2.54 3.88
N THR A 28 -9.42 -2.33 5.13
CA THR A 28 -8.52 -1.98 6.24
C THR A 28 -7.50 -3.09 6.50
N LYS A 29 -7.94 -4.35 6.50
CA LYS A 29 -7.08 -5.52 6.70
C LYS A 29 -6.12 -5.73 5.52
N ALA A 30 -6.62 -5.57 4.30
CA ALA A 30 -5.81 -5.63 3.10
C ALA A 30 -4.71 -4.55 3.10
N ILE A 31 -5.03 -3.31 3.46
CA ILE A 31 -4.03 -2.23 3.60
C ILE A 31 -2.97 -2.62 4.62
N LYS A 32 -3.38 -3.09 5.80
CA LYS A 32 -2.44 -3.52 6.84
C LYS A 32 -1.52 -4.64 6.35
N LEU A 33 -2.05 -5.60 5.59
CA LEU A 33 -1.24 -6.66 4.99
C LEU A 33 -0.24 -6.09 3.98
N ILE A 34 -0.67 -5.18 3.11
CA ILE A 34 0.20 -4.53 2.12
C ILE A 34 1.33 -3.73 2.80
N GLU A 35 1.01 -2.99 3.86
CA GLU A 35 1.99 -2.25 4.66
C GLU A 35 3.04 -3.19 5.25
N LEU A 36 2.61 -4.31 5.83
CA LEU A 36 3.51 -5.32 6.42
C LEU A 36 4.42 -5.98 5.40
N THR A 37 3.91 -6.32 4.21
CA THR A 37 4.69 -7.11 3.24
C THR A 37 5.46 -6.26 2.23
N SER A 38 4.97 -5.05 1.93
CA SER A 38 5.45 -4.23 0.82
C SER A 38 5.85 -2.81 1.23
N GLY A 39 5.42 -2.34 2.41
CA GLY A 39 5.65 -0.95 2.84
C GLY A 39 7.14 -0.59 2.90
N GLN A 40 7.95 -1.47 3.49
CA GLN A 40 9.40 -1.26 3.55
C GLN A 40 10.05 -1.18 2.17
N GLN A 41 9.53 -1.92 1.17
CA GLN A 41 10.03 -1.85 -0.19
C GLN A 41 9.71 -0.50 -0.84
N PHE A 42 8.53 0.07 -0.56
CA PHE A 42 8.18 1.42 -1.00
C PHE A 42 9.02 2.50 -0.29
N ASP A 43 9.32 2.33 0.99
CA ASP A 43 10.24 3.22 1.71
C ASP A 43 11.62 3.21 1.05
N ILE A 44 12.18 2.02 0.78
CA ILE A 44 13.47 1.87 0.08
C ILE A 44 13.43 2.51 -1.31
N MET A 45 12.34 2.36 -2.05
CA MET A 45 12.19 2.93 -3.40
C MET A 45 12.07 4.46 -3.38
N THR A 46 11.43 5.03 -2.36
CA THR A 46 11.17 6.47 -2.26
C THR A 46 12.28 7.23 -1.56
N GLU A 47 13.12 6.58 -0.75
CA GLU A 47 14.22 7.21 -0.04
C GLU A 47 15.19 7.99 -0.96
N PRO A 48 15.61 7.49 -2.13
CA PRO A 48 16.41 8.27 -3.08
C PRO A 48 15.69 9.54 -3.57
N ILE A 49 14.38 9.47 -3.79
CA ILE A 49 13.56 10.61 -4.24
C ILE A 49 13.53 11.69 -3.15
N VAL A 50 13.30 11.30 -1.89
CA VAL A 50 13.34 12.21 -0.74
C VAL A 50 14.71 12.88 -0.62
N LYS A 51 15.80 12.13 -0.85
CA LYS A 51 17.18 12.66 -0.80
C LYS A 51 17.47 13.70 -1.89
N MET A 52 16.78 13.63 -3.03
CA MET A 52 16.89 14.61 -4.13
C MET A 52 16.17 15.94 -3.82
N VAL A 53 15.26 15.97 -2.84
CA VAL A 53 14.57 17.20 -2.42
C VAL A 53 15.48 18.05 -1.53
N ALA A 54 15.42 19.37 -1.71
CA ALA A 54 16.13 20.34 -0.87
C ALA A 54 15.80 20.15 0.61
N GLU A 55 16.80 20.24 1.49
CA GLU A 55 16.71 19.85 2.90
C GLU A 55 15.57 20.56 3.65
N ASP A 56 15.38 21.85 3.38
CA ASP A 56 14.33 22.70 3.95
C ASP A 56 12.91 22.33 3.50
N LYS A 57 12.77 21.55 2.42
CA LYS A 57 11.48 21.10 1.85
C LYS A 57 11.19 19.62 2.08
N ARG A 58 12.13 18.85 2.64
CA ARG A 58 11.99 17.39 2.79
C ARG A 58 10.82 17.00 3.68
N GLU A 59 10.58 17.74 4.76
CA GLU A 59 9.48 17.38 5.69
C GLU A 59 8.10 17.60 5.06
N GLU A 60 7.91 18.70 4.32
CA GLU A 60 6.68 18.93 3.55
C GLU A 60 6.50 17.86 2.47
N PHE A 61 7.58 17.56 1.72
CA PHE A 61 7.55 16.52 0.70
C PHE A 61 7.23 15.13 1.27
N LYS A 62 7.83 14.75 2.40
CA LYS A 62 7.53 13.47 3.08
C LYS A 62 6.06 13.37 3.48
N LYS A 63 5.45 14.48 3.92
CA LYS A 63 4.03 14.52 4.27
C LYS A 63 3.15 14.27 3.03
N GLU A 64 3.44 14.93 1.92
CA GLU A 64 2.73 14.69 0.65
C GLU A 64 2.95 13.27 0.14
N LEU A 65 4.19 12.77 0.23
CA LEU A 65 4.53 11.41 -0.13
C LEU A 65 3.77 10.39 0.72
N SER A 66 3.67 10.59 2.03
CA SER A 66 2.88 9.72 2.92
C SER A 66 1.42 9.64 2.48
N ALA A 67 0.79 10.79 2.19
CA ALA A 67 -0.59 10.82 1.69
C ALA A 67 -0.72 10.11 0.33
N SER A 68 0.27 10.29 -0.57
CA SER A 68 0.31 9.59 -1.84
C SER A 68 0.46 8.07 -1.67
N THR A 69 1.25 7.63 -0.68
CA THR A 69 1.45 6.21 -0.38
C THR A 69 0.20 5.59 0.25
N GLU A 70 -0.49 6.33 1.12
CA GLU A 70 -1.80 5.89 1.65
C GLU A 70 -2.78 5.63 0.50
N GLU A 71 -2.92 6.56 -0.44
CA GLU A 71 -3.78 6.38 -1.63
C GLU A 71 -3.34 5.21 -2.52
N LEU A 72 -2.04 4.94 -2.61
CA LEU A 72 -1.52 3.74 -3.29
C LEU A 72 -1.99 2.46 -2.59
N TYR A 73 -1.91 2.40 -1.26
CA TYR A 73 -2.39 1.25 -0.50
C TYR A 73 -3.88 1.01 -0.69
N LYS A 74 -4.71 2.06 -0.72
CA LYS A 74 -6.16 1.93 -1.01
C LYS A 74 -6.40 1.26 -2.37
N LYS A 75 -5.70 1.72 -3.41
CA LYS A 75 -5.83 1.16 -4.76
C LYS A 75 -5.37 -0.29 -4.82
N MET A 76 -4.30 -0.64 -4.10
CA MET A 76 -3.82 -2.01 -4.02
C MET A 76 -4.76 -2.90 -3.21
N ALA A 77 -5.40 -2.39 -2.17
CA ALA A 77 -6.32 -3.14 -1.32
C ALA A 77 -7.49 -3.72 -2.10
N VAL A 78 -8.01 -3.00 -3.11
CA VAL A 78 -9.04 -3.52 -4.02
C VAL A 78 -8.65 -4.86 -4.65
N ILE A 79 -7.37 -5.02 -5.03
CA ILE A 79 -6.88 -6.28 -5.62
C ILE A 79 -6.93 -7.42 -4.59
N TYR A 80 -6.66 -7.12 -3.32
CA TYR A 80 -6.68 -8.11 -2.25
C TYR A 80 -8.11 -8.49 -1.86
N THR A 81 -9.01 -7.52 -1.73
CA THR A 81 -10.42 -7.78 -1.36
C THR A 81 -11.20 -8.49 -2.49
N GLU A 82 -10.74 -8.40 -3.74
CA GLU A 82 -11.26 -9.23 -4.84
C GLU A 82 -10.80 -10.70 -4.79
N LYS A 83 -9.78 -11.03 -3.99
CA LYS A 83 -9.09 -12.34 -4.03
C LYS A 83 -9.14 -13.09 -2.72
N PHE A 84 -9.26 -12.37 -1.61
CA PHE A 84 -9.31 -12.91 -0.27
C PHE A 84 -10.58 -12.44 0.42
N THR A 85 -11.19 -13.37 1.16
CA THR A 85 -12.25 -13.05 2.12
C THR A 85 -11.68 -12.32 3.33
N GLU A 86 -12.56 -11.64 4.08
CA GLU A 86 -12.18 -11.01 5.34
C GLU A 86 -11.51 -11.98 6.34
N GLU A 87 -12.01 -13.22 6.40
CA GLU A 87 -11.52 -14.28 7.30
C GLU A 87 -10.12 -14.73 6.89
N GLU A 88 -9.85 -14.91 5.59
CA GLU A 88 -8.51 -15.25 5.09
C GLU A 88 -7.51 -14.11 5.35
N LEU A 89 -7.94 -12.85 5.22
CA LEU A 89 -7.10 -11.70 5.58
C LEU A 89 -6.74 -11.70 7.07
N ASP A 90 -7.69 -12.07 7.95
CA ASP A 90 -7.42 -12.24 9.37
C ASP A 90 -6.42 -13.36 9.64
N GLU A 91 -6.56 -14.51 8.99
CA GLU A 91 -5.64 -15.63 9.15
C GLU A 91 -4.21 -15.27 8.71
N ILE A 92 -4.07 -14.57 7.57
CA ILE A 92 -2.78 -14.09 7.08
C ILE A 92 -2.17 -13.08 8.05
N LEU A 93 -2.94 -12.11 8.53
CA LEU A 93 -2.46 -11.13 9.51
C LEU A 93 -2.07 -11.80 10.83
N ALA A 94 -2.83 -12.82 11.26
CA ALA A 94 -2.50 -13.59 12.46
C ALA A 94 -1.18 -14.35 12.30
N PHE A 95 -0.88 -14.90 11.11
CA PHE A 95 0.43 -15.48 10.81
C PHE A 95 1.55 -14.46 10.93
N TYR A 96 1.39 -13.27 10.34
CA TYR A 96 2.40 -12.21 10.41
C TYR A 96 2.61 -11.65 11.82
N ALA A 97 1.64 -11.82 12.72
CA ALA A 97 1.77 -11.48 14.14
C ALA A 97 2.51 -12.56 14.97
N THR A 98 2.88 -13.70 14.39
CA THR A 98 3.71 -14.69 15.08
C THR A 98 5.18 -14.29 15.07
N PRO A 99 6.03 -14.80 16.00
CA PRO A 99 7.46 -14.50 15.98
C PRO A 99 8.17 -14.88 14.68
N VAL A 100 7.70 -15.91 13.97
CA VAL A 100 8.25 -16.31 12.67
C VAL A 100 7.73 -15.40 11.56
N GLY A 101 6.46 -15.00 11.62
CA GLY A 101 5.87 -14.04 10.68
C GLY A 101 6.55 -12.66 10.74
N GLU A 102 6.78 -12.15 11.94
CA GLU A 102 7.54 -10.89 12.15
C GLU A 102 8.96 -11.00 11.60
N LYS A 103 9.65 -12.12 11.89
CA LYS A 103 10.99 -12.39 11.36
C LYS A 103 11.00 -12.49 9.83
N MET A 104 9.95 -13.04 9.22
CA MET A 104 9.81 -13.07 7.77
C MET A 104 9.72 -11.66 7.19
N VAL A 105 8.90 -10.79 7.77
CA VAL A 105 8.81 -9.37 7.35
C VAL A 105 10.17 -8.68 7.46
N GLU A 106 10.84 -8.81 8.60
CA GLU A 106 12.13 -8.18 8.87
C GLU A 106 13.23 -8.62 7.87
N LEU A 107 13.29 -9.91 7.55
CA LEU A 107 14.37 -10.48 6.74
C LEU A 107 14.10 -10.47 5.24
N THR A 108 12.85 -10.34 4.80
CA THR A 108 12.48 -10.41 3.37
C THR A 108 13.27 -9.42 2.49
N PRO A 109 13.52 -8.15 2.86
CA PRO A 109 14.31 -7.24 2.04
C PRO A 109 15.76 -7.70 1.85
N ASP A 110 16.42 -8.16 2.91
CA ASP A 110 17.81 -8.65 2.84
C ASP A 110 17.90 -9.93 2.01
N ILE A 111 16.94 -10.85 2.20
CA ILE A 111 16.83 -12.07 1.40
C ILE A 111 16.63 -11.70 -0.08
N THR A 112 15.71 -10.78 -0.37
CA THR A 112 15.40 -10.34 -1.75
C THR A 112 16.62 -9.72 -2.41
N LYS A 113 17.34 -8.84 -1.70
CA LYS A 113 18.58 -8.23 -2.19
C LYS A 113 19.63 -9.30 -2.54
N LYS A 114 19.89 -10.24 -1.63
CA LYS A 114 20.85 -11.33 -1.87
C LYS A 114 20.41 -12.24 -3.01
N ALA A 115 19.11 -12.52 -3.12
CA ALA A 115 18.56 -13.31 -4.22
C ALA A 115 18.76 -12.62 -5.58
N MET A 116 18.60 -11.29 -5.64
CA MET A 116 18.88 -10.52 -6.86
C MET A 116 20.36 -10.60 -7.27
N GLU A 117 21.29 -10.48 -6.32
CA GLU A 117 22.73 -10.61 -6.59
C GLU A 117 23.09 -12.00 -7.17
N ILE A 118 22.53 -13.06 -6.58
CA ILE A 118 22.70 -14.44 -7.08
C ILE A 118 22.10 -14.58 -8.49
N GLY A 119 20.89 -14.04 -8.71
CA GLY A 119 20.23 -14.09 -10.01
C GLY A 119 21.01 -13.36 -11.11
N GLN A 120 21.65 -12.23 -10.78
CA GLN A 120 22.54 -11.51 -11.70
C GLN A 120 23.77 -12.34 -12.05
N ALA A 121 24.41 -12.96 -11.06
CA ALA A 121 25.56 -13.84 -11.28
C ALA A 121 25.19 -15.02 -12.19
N TRP A 122 24.07 -15.68 -11.90
CA TRP A 122 23.55 -16.76 -12.74
C TRP A 122 23.25 -16.29 -14.17
N GLY A 123 22.67 -15.10 -14.36
CA GLY A 123 22.44 -14.52 -15.69
C GLY A 123 23.72 -14.33 -16.51
N MET A 124 24.84 -13.99 -15.86
CA MET A 124 26.15 -13.91 -16.51
C MET A 124 26.67 -15.28 -16.92
N GLU A 125 26.48 -16.31 -16.10
CA GLU A 125 26.85 -17.70 -16.41
C GLU A 125 26.09 -18.27 -17.60
N LEU A 126 24.90 -17.76 -17.90
CA LEU A 126 24.11 -18.16 -19.07
C LEU A 126 24.64 -17.59 -20.39
N GLN A 127 25.48 -16.56 -20.39
CA GLN A 127 25.93 -15.89 -21.64
C GLN A 127 26.58 -16.85 -22.65
N PRO A 128 27.50 -17.75 -22.26
CA PRO A 128 28.08 -18.71 -23.20
C PRO A 128 27.03 -19.72 -23.73
N MET A 129 26.06 -20.10 -22.89
CA MET A 129 24.97 -20.99 -23.28
C MET A 129 24.09 -20.31 -24.33
N MET A 130 23.71 -19.05 -24.14
CA MET A 130 22.93 -18.27 -25.11
C MET A 130 23.68 -18.09 -26.43
N ALA A 131 24.98 -17.81 -26.38
CA ALA A 131 25.81 -17.62 -27.58
C ALA A 131 25.83 -18.85 -28.51
N LYS A 132 25.66 -20.06 -27.97
CA LYS A 132 25.55 -21.31 -28.75
C LYS A 132 24.33 -21.35 -29.66
N TYR A 133 23.23 -20.68 -29.29
CA TYR A 133 21.94 -20.73 -29.99
C TYR A 133 21.61 -19.44 -30.76
N MET A 134 22.47 -18.42 -30.71
CA MET A 134 22.34 -17.19 -31.51
C MET A 134 23.15 -17.20 -32.81
N GLN A 135 23.77 -18.34 -33.15
CA GLN A 135 24.37 -18.61 -34.47
C GLN A 135 23.34 -19.31 -35.36
#